data_AF-A0A8S1K427-F1
#
_entry.id   AF-A0A8S1K427-F1
#
_cell.length_a   1.000
_cell.length_b   1.000
_cell.length_c   1.000
_cell.angle_alpha   90.00
_cell.angle_beta   90.00
_cell.angle_gamma   90.00
#
_symmetry.space_group_name_H-M   'P 1'
#
loop_
_entity.id
_entity.type
_entity.pdbx_description
1 polymer ?
#
loop_
_entity_poly.entity_id
_entity_poly.type
_entity_poly.pdbx_seq_one_letter_code
_entity_poly.pdbx_strand_id
1 'polypeptide(L)'
;MKKSMSMINNMLLTTTRNQLDYIIIIQFFINMYIYCLLQQYQVEQVTQERNEIKQKLLKFQALDDQESELSMEDKRKRNRRSAIEIPRSHVCQIKNCNKSYGSEGSLMQHMKIKHGITQHLDKIGQISDQFKTNE
;
A
#
# COMPACT_ATOMS: atom_id res chain seq x y z
N MET A 1 37.40 -76.42 26.79
CA MET A 1 37.42 -75.74 25.48
C MET A 1 36.19 -74.86 25.22
N LYS A 2 34.95 -75.33 25.42
CA LYS A 2 33.73 -74.51 25.15
C LYS A 2 33.61 -73.20 25.98
N LYS A 3 34.03 -73.20 27.25
CA LYS A 3 34.01 -72.01 28.12
C LYS A 3 34.99 -70.90 27.70
N SER A 4 36.17 -71.23 27.14
CA SER A 4 37.12 -70.20 26.70
C SER A 4 36.71 -69.58 25.37
N MET A 5 36.11 -70.37 24.46
CA MET A 5 35.52 -69.85 23.22
C MET A 5 34.34 -68.89 23.49
N SER A 6 33.50 -69.15 24.50
CA SER A 6 32.41 -68.23 24.83
C SER A 6 32.90 -66.91 25.44
N MET A 7 34.00 -66.92 26.21
CA MET A 7 34.63 -65.69 26.72
C MET A 7 35.21 -64.83 25.60
N ILE A 8 35.90 -65.44 24.63
CA ILE A 8 36.48 -64.72 23.48
C ILE A 8 35.36 -64.10 22.63
N ASN A 9 34.28 -64.85 22.37
CA ASN A 9 33.13 -64.33 21.63
C ASN A 9 32.44 -63.15 22.35
N ASN A 10 32.28 -63.23 23.68
CA ASN A 10 31.71 -62.12 24.45
C ASN A 10 32.62 -60.89 24.44
N MET A 11 33.94 -61.06 24.51
CA MET A 11 34.91 -59.95 24.46
C MET A 11 34.97 -59.28 23.07
N LEU A 12 34.83 -60.07 22.00
CA LEU A 12 34.76 -59.55 20.64
C LEU A 12 33.46 -58.77 20.42
N LEU A 13 32.33 -59.28 20.90
CA LEU A 13 31.01 -58.63 20.83
C LEU A 13 30.94 -57.32 21.62
N THR A 14 31.59 -57.23 22.78
CA THR A 14 31.65 -55.98 23.55
C THR A 14 32.56 -54.96 22.87
N THR A 15 33.68 -55.40 22.30
CA THR A 15 34.60 -54.52 21.55
C THR A 15 33.92 -53.95 20.30
N THR A 16 33.20 -54.77 19.54
CA THR A 16 32.46 -54.31 18.35
C THR A 16 31.29 -53.40 18.70
N ARG A 17 30.56 -53.68 19.79
CA ARG A 17 29.52 -52.78 20.31
C ARG A 17 30.10 -51.41 20.70
N ASN A 18 31.21 -51.38 21.43
CA ASN A 18 31.87 -50.13 21.82
C ASN A 18 32.37 -49.33 20.59
N GLN A 19 32.84 -50.01 19.54
CA GLN A 19 33.22 -49.33 18.29
C GLN A 19 32.01 -48.77 17.53
N LEU A 20 30.88 -49.50 17.49
CA LEU A 20 29.64 -49.00 16.90
C LEU A 20 29.12 -47.78 17.66
N ASP A 21 29.14 -47.79 18.99
CA ASP A 21 28.73 -46.65 19.82
C ASP A 21 29.58 -45.41 19.54
N TYR A 22 30.90 -45.58 19.39
CA TYR A 22 31.82 -44.50 19.02
C TYR A 22 31.51 -43.91 17.63
N ILE A 23 31.23 -44.76 16.64
CA ILE A 23 30.86 -44.32 15.28
C ILE A 23 29.53 -43.54 15.31
N ILE A 24 28.54 -44.00 16.07
CA ILE A 24 27.25 -43.31 16.21
C ILE A 24 27.44 -41.92 16.82
N ILE A 25 28.27 -41.81 17.85
CA ILE A 25 28.58 -40.53 18.51
C ILE A 25 29.26 -39.57 17.51
N ILE A 26 30.25 -40.03 16.75
CA ILE A 26 30.89 -39.22 15.70
C ILE A 26 29.88 -38.76 14.66
N GLN A 27 29.03 -39.67 14.18
CA GLN A 27 28.02 -39.35 13.18
C GLN A 27 27.03 -38.28 13.68
N PHE A 28 26.64 -38.35 14.95
CA PHE A 28 25.80 -37.35 15.59
C PHE A 28 26.46 -35.97 15.59
N PHE A 29 27.74 -35.88 15.99
CA PHE A 29 28.47 -34.61 15.99
C PHE A 29 28.66 -34.04 14.59
N ILE A 30 28.93 -34.88 13.59
CA ILE A 30 29.04 -34.45 12.18
C ILE A 30 27.69 -33.90 11.70
N ASN A 31 26.59 -34.61 11.95
CA ASN A 31 25.26 -34.15 11.55
C ASN A 31 24.89 -32.83 12.23
N MET A 32 25.18 -32.71 13.52
CA MET A 32 24.96 -31.48 14.27
C MET A 32 25.79 -30.31 13.70
N TYR A 33 27.07 -30.54 13.40
CA TYR A 33 27.95 -29.55 12.79
C TYR A 33 27.45 -29.09 11.42
N ILE A 34 27.05 -30.02 10.55
CA ILE A 34 26.47 -29.71 9.24
C ILE A 34 25.19 -28.87 9.41
N TYR A 35 24.32 -29.24 10.36
CA TYR A 35 23.11 -28.47 10.63
C TYR A 35 23.44 -27.04 11.08
N CYS A 36 24.41 -26.86 11.99
CA CYS A 36 24.85 -25.52 12.40
C CYS A 36 25.35 -24.67 11.22
N LEU A 37 26.14 -25.25 10.32
CA LEU A 37 26.63 -24.54 9.12
C LEU A 37 25.48 -24.13 8.19
N LEU A 38 24.56 -25.05 7.91
CA LEU A 38 23.38 -24.77 7.07
C LEU A 38 22.51 -23.68 7.70
N GLN A 39 22.32 -23.75 9.01
CA GLN A 39 21.53 -22.77 9.75
C GLN A 39 22.17 -21.38 9.71
N GLN A 40 23.49 -21.29 9.85
CA GLN A 40 24.23 -20.02 9.74
C GLN A 40 24.04 -19.39 8.35
N TYR A 41 24.17 -20.19 7.28
CA TYR A 41 23.95 -19.72 5.92
C TYR A 41 22.53 -19.19 5.71
N GLN A 42 21.50 -19.91 6.17
CA GLN A 42 20.12 -19.45 6.06
C GLN A 42 19.87 -18.15 6.83
N VAL A 43 20.43 -18.01 8.03
CA VAL A 43 20.31 -16.78 8.83
C VAL A 43 20.95 -15.60 8.11
N GLU A 44 22.09 -15.80 7.44
CA GLU A 44 22.76 -14.75 6.67
C GLU A 44 21.91 -14.28 5.48
N GLN A 45 21.34 -15.21 4.71
CA GLN A 45 20.45 -14.90 3.58
C GLN A 45 19.23 -14.09 4.04
N VAL A 46 18.52 -14.57 5.07
CA VAL A 46 17.34 -13.87 5.62
C VAL A 46 17.72 -12.51 6.19
N THR A 47 18.89 -12.39 6.80
CA THR A 47 19.40 -11.13 7.34
C THR A 47 19.68 -10.12 6.22
N GLN A 48 20.24 -10.57 5.11
CA GLN A 48 20.46 -9.75 3.93
C GLN A 48 19.14 -9.26 3.33
N GLU A 49 18.20 -10.16 3.06
CA GLU A 49 16.87 -9.81 2.55
C GLU A 49 16.15 -8.81 3.46
N ARG A 50 16.18 -9.03 4.78
CA ARG A 50 15.63 -8.11 5.77
C ARG A 50 16.28 -6.72 5.67
N ASN A 51 17.60 -6.64 5.51
CA ASN A 51 18.31 -5.37 5.40
C ASN A 51 17.93 -4.62 4.11
N GLU A 52 17.80 -5.33 2.99
CA GLU A 52 17.36 -4.76 1.71
C GLU A 52 15.93 -4.21 1.80
N ILE A 53 15.01 -4.97 2.41
CA ILE A 53 13.63 -4.53 2.64
C ILE A 53 13.62 -3.30 3.56
N LYS A 54 14.41 -3.30 4.63
CA LYS A 54 14.53 -2.16 5.55
C LYS A 54 15.02 -0.90 4.85
N GLN A 55 16.00 -1.01 3.95
CA GLN A 55 16.47 0.12 3.16
C GLN A 55 15.39 0.65 2.20
N LYS A 56 14.66 -0.24 1.52
CA LYS A 56 13.54 0.14 0.65
C LYS A 56 12.44 0.86 1.44
N LEU A 57 12.12 0.39 2.65
CA LEU A 57 11.14 1.03 3.53
C LEU A 57 11.57 2.44 3.93
N LEU A 58 12.82 2.62 4.36
CA LEU A 58 13.34 3.96 4.71
C LEU A 58 13.30 4.92 3.53
N LYS A 59 13.61 4.43 2.32
CA LYS A 59 13.51 5.24 1.09
C LYS A 59 12.06 5.62 0.79
N PHE A 60 11.11 4.70 0.97
CA PHE A 60 9.69 4.99 0.75
C PHE A 60 9.16 6.02 1.75
N GLN A 61 9.50 5.87 3.03
CA GLN A 61 9.13 6.84 4.08
C GLN A 61 9.66 8.25 3.77
N ALA A 62 10.93 8.37 3.36
CA ALA A 62 11.50 9.66 2.99
C ALA A 62 10.80 10.32 1.78
N LEU A 63 10.31 9.52 0.82
CA LEU A 63 9.55 10.03 -0.32
C LEU A 63 8.13 10.47 0.09
N ASP A 64 7.46 9.71 0.95
CA ASP A 64 6.14 10.05 1.50
C ASP A 64 6.19 11.34 2.32
N ASP A 65 7.24 11.50 3.14
CA ASP A 65 7.48 12.74 3.90
C ASP A 65 7.66 13.94 2.95
N GLN A 66 8.45 13.80 1.88
CA GLN A 66 8.62 14.85 0.86
C GLN A 66 7.32 15.18 0.11
N GLU A 67 6.53 14.17 -0.26
CA GLU A 67 5.23 14.37 -0.90
C GLU A 67 4.25 15.09 0.04
N SER A 68 4.28 14.74 1.34
CA SER A 68 3.47 15.40 2.35
C SER A 68 3.83 16.88 2.51
N GLU A 69 5.11 17.23 2.48
CA GLU A 69 5.59 18.62 2.54
C GLU A 69 5.17 19.42 1.30
N LEU A 70 5.36 18.86 0.10
CA LEU A 70 4.91 19.47 -1.16
C LEU A 70 3.39 19.68 -1.18
N SER A 71 2.61 18.69 -0.74
CA SER A 71 1.16 18.79 -0.61
C SER A 71 0.72 19.91 0.33
N MET A 72 1.47 20.14 1.41
CA MET A 72 1.19 21.22 2.37
C MET A 72 1.57 22.60 1.81
N GLU A 73 2.59 22.69 0.96
CA GLU A 73 2.92 23.91 0.22
C GLU A 73 1.85 24.28 -0.82
N ASP A 74 1.33 23.32 -1.58
CA ASP A 74 0.21 23.54 -2.50
C ASP A 74 -1.09 23.92 -1.78
N LYS A 75 -1.23 23.50 -0.51
CA LYS A 75 -2.34 23.89 0.37
C LYS A 75 -2.14 25.24 1.05
N ARG A 76 -1.01 25.95 0.84
CA ARG A 76 -0.87 27.36 1.23
C ARG A 76 -1.83 28.20 0.39
N LYS A 77 -3.08 28.21 0.84
CA LYS A 77 -4.24 29.04 0.47
C LYS A 77 -4.25 29.43 -1.01
N ARG A 78 -5.09 28.74 -1.79
CA ARG A 78 -5.79 29.40 -2.91
C ARG A 78 -6.32 30.74 -2.39
N ASN A 79 -5.77 31.84 -2.88
CA ASN A 79 -6.18 33.17 -2.45
C ASN A 79 -7.66 33.33 -2.79
N ARG A 80 -8.51 33.40 -1.77
CA ARG A 80 -9.95 33.56 -1.97
C ARG A 80 -10.18 35.01 -2.34
N ARG A 81 -10.60 35.25 -3.58
CA ARG A 81 -11.09 36.56 -4.03
C ARG A 81 -12.19 37.07 -3.10
N SER A 82 -12.19 38.39 -2.85
CA SER A 82 -13.22 39.00 -2.02
C SER A 82 -14.59 38.92 -2.70
N ALA A 83 -15.68 38.97 -1.93
CA ALA A 83 -17.04 38.85 -2.48
C ALA A 83 -17.42 39.98 -3.46
N ILE A 84 -16.65 41.07 -3.46
CA ILE A 84 -16.79 42.24 -4.33
C ILE A 84 -16.11 41.99 -5.69
N GLU A 85 -15.00 41.26 -5.70
CA GLU A 85 -14.21 40.94 -6.91
C GLU A 85 -14.85 39.87 -7.79
N ILE A 86 -15.91 39.20 -7.33
CA ILE A 86 -16.55 38.12 -8.07
C ILE A 86 -17.70 38.71 -8.92
N PRO A 87 -17.56 38.78 -10.26
CA PRO A 87 -18.62 39.30 -11.12
C PRO A 87 -19.84 38.38 -11.07
N ARG A 88 -21.01 38.93 -10.73
CA ARG A 88 -22.25 38.15 -10.57
C ARG A 88 -23.07 38.10 -11.85
N SER A 89 -22.49 37.55 -12.91
CA SER A 89 -23.12 37.44 -14.24
C SER A 89 -24.22 36.37 -14.33
N HIS A 90 -24.29 35.43 -13.38
CA HIS A 90 -25.24 34.31 -13.43
C HIS A 90 -26.50 34.64 -12.61
N VAL A 91 -27.57 35.06 -13.29
CA VAL A 91 -28.81 35.55 -12.67
C VAL A 91 -29.89 34.47 -12.64
N CYS A 92 -30.64 34.37 -11.54
CA CYS A 92 -31.82 33.53 -11.47
C CYS A 92 -32.94 34.06 -12.38
N GLN A 93 -33.53 33.19 -13.20
CA GLN A 93 -34.57 33.57 -14.16
C GLN A 93 -36.00 33.39 -13.61
N ILE A 94 -36.14 32.91 -12.39
CA ILE A 94 -37.47 32.67 -11.81
C ILE A 94 -38.11 34.00 -11.43
N LYS A 95 -39.36 34.19 -11.85
CA LYS A 95 -40.16 35.36 -11.51
C LYS A 95 -40.15 35.56 -9.99
N ASN A 96 -39.84 36.77 -9.55
CA ASN A 96 -39.69 37.19 -8.16
C ASN A 96 -38.41 36.69 -7.43
N CYS A 97 -37.42 36.13 -8.13
CA CYS A 97 -36.10 35.82 -7.57
C CYS A 97 -35.00 36.70 -8.17
N ASN A 98 -34.60 37.77 -7.48
CA ASN A 98 -33.61 38.74 -7.96
C ASN A 98 -32.16 38.40 -7.56
N LYS A 99 -31.81 37.11 -7.46
CA LYS A 99 -30.48 36.69 -6.99
C LYS A 99 -29.51 36.47 -8.15
N SER A 100 -28.29 36.97 -7.99
CA SER A 100 -27.19 36.80 -8.95
C SER A 100 -25.97 36.17 -8.27
N TYR A 101 -25.23 35.38 -9.05
CA TYR A 101 -24.18 34.50 -8.59
C TYR A 101 -22.93 34.62 -9.45
N GLY A 102 -21.78 34.34 -8.83
CA GLY A 102 -20.46 34.48 -9.43
C GLY A 102 -20.02 33.33 -10.32
N SER A 103 -20.78 32.25 -10.35
CA SER A 103 -20.50 31.08 -11.17
C SER A 103 -21.79 30.32 -11.45
N GLU A 104 -21.81 29.59 -12.55
CA GLU A 104 -22.93 28.73 -12.92
C GLU A 104 -23.25 27.67 -11.85
N GLY A 105 -22.23 27.04 -11.25
CA GLY A 105 -22.44 26.02 -10.21
C GLY A 105 -23.14 26.57 -8.95
N SER A 106 -22.85 27.81 -8.58
CA SER A 106 -23.52 28.46 -7.45
C SER A 106 -24.96 28.89 -7.77
N LEU A 107 -25.22 29.30 -9.02
CA LEU A 107 -26.59 29.48 -9.51
C LEU A 107 -27.36 28.16 -9.52
N MET A 108 -26.75 27.06 -9.99
CA MET A 108 -27.36 25.74 -10.04
C MET A 108 -27.75 25.25 -8.64
N GLN A 109 -26.84 25.39 -7.68
CA GLN A 109 -27.09 25.06 -6.28
C GLN A 109 -28.24 25.89 -5.72
N HIS A 110 -28.29 27.19 -6.05
CA HIS A 110 -29.41 28.05 -5.69
C HIS A 110 -30.73 27.55 -6.29
N MET A 111 -30.75 27.20 -7.57
CA MET A 111 -31.94 26.68 -8.26
C MET A 111 -32.43 25.37 -7.61
N LYS A 112 -31.52 24.47 -7.27
CA LYS A 112 -31.85 23.22 -6.58
C LYS A 112 -32.43 23.46 -5.17
N ILE A 113 -31.80 24.31 -4.37
CA ILE A 113 -32.16 24.48 -2.95
C ILE A 113 -33.36 25.42 -2.77
N LYS A 114 -33.41 26.54 -3.51
CA LYS A 114 -34.45 27.56 -3.35
C LYS A 114 -35.65 27.36 -4.25
N HIS A 115 -35.48 26.66 -5.35
CA HIS A 115 -36.53 26.47 -6.34
C HIS A 115 -36.84 25.00 -6.63
N GLY A 116 -36.12 24.06 -6.03
CA GLY A 116 -36.36 22.63 -6.21
C GLY A 116 -36.02 22.11 -7.62
N ILE A 117 -35.36 22.92 -8.45
CA ILE A 117 -35.07 22.57 -9.84
C ILE A 117 -33.80 21.73 -9.91
N THR A 118 -33.95 20.45 -10.20
CA THR A 118 -32.86 19.53 -10.52
C THR A 118 -32.73 19.41 -12.04
N GLN A 119 -31.63 19.89 -12.60
CA GLN A 119 -31.34 19.73 -14.03
C GLN A 119 -31.00 18.28 -14.36
N HIS A 120 -32.03 17.50 -14.68
CA HIS A 120 -31.89 16.31 -15.50
C HIS A 120 -32.83 16.34 -16.72
N LEU A 121 -33.39 17.52 -17.05
CA LEU A 121 -34.45 17.67 -18.05
C LEU A 121 -34.18 18.69 -19.18
N ASP A 122 -32.95 19.16 -19.38
CA ASP A 122 -32.69 20.24 -20.36
C ASP A 122 -31.65 19.92 -21.45
N LYS A 123 -31.61 18.68 -21.96
CA LYS A 123 -30.97 18.41 -23.27
C LYS A 123 -31.91 18.61 -24.47
N ILE A 124 -33.17 19.00 -24.27
CA ILE A 124 -34.14 19.20 -25.36
C ILE A 124 -34.23 20.68 -25.80
N GLY A 125 -33.79 21.64 -24.98
CA GLY A 125 -33.94 23.07 -25.28
C GLY A 125 -32.84 23.74 -26.11
N GLN A 126 -31.71 23.07 -26.41
CA GLN A 126 -30.59 23.69 -27.14
C GLN A 126 -30.67 23.54 -28.68
N ILE A 127 -31.77 22.99 -29.23
CA ILE A 127 -31.97 22.85 -30.68
C ILE A 127 -32.92 23.93 -31.25
N SER A 128 -33.66 24.68 -30.44
CA SER A 128 -34.71 25.58 -30.96
C SER A 128 -34.25 26.96 -31.43
N ASP A 129 -33.01 27.38 -31.15
CA ASP A 129 -32.57 28.76 -31.45
C ASP A 129 -31.69 28.88 -32.70
N GLN A 130 -31.45 27.78 -33.45
CA GLN A 130 -30.71 27.82 -34.73
C GLN A 130 -31.60 27.91 -35.99
N PHE A 131 -32.93 28.02 -35.88
CA PHE A 131 -33.82 28.09 -37.05
C PHE A 131 -34.69 29.36 -37.14
N LYS A 132 -34.33 30.45 -36.45
CA LYS A 132 -35.07 31.73 -36.53
C LYS A 132 -34.30 32.90 -37.14
N THR A 133 -33.31 32.63 -37.99
CA THR A 133 -32.75 33.63 -38.90
C THR A 133 -32.45 32.95 -40.22
N ASN A 134 -33.41 33.00 -41.14
CA ASN A 134 -33.23 32.98 -42.59
C ASN A 134 -34.60 33.40 -43.16
N GLU A 135 -34.77 34.71 -43.32
CA GLU A 135 -35.61 35.27 -44.39
C GLU A 135 -35.02 34.88 -45.75
#